data_AF-A0AAN5I8J8-F1
#
_entry.id   AF-A0AAN5I8J8-F1
#
_cell.length_a   1.000
_cell.length_b   1.000
_cell.length_c   1.000
_cell.angle_alpha   90.00
_cell.angle_beta   90.00
_cell.angle_gamma   90.00
#
_symmetry.space_group_name_H-M   'P 1'
#
loop_
_entity.id
_entity.type
_entity.pdbx_description
1 polymer ?
#
loop_
_entity_poly.entity_id
_entity_poly.type
_entity_poly.pdbx_seq_one_letter_code
_entity_poly.pdbx_strand_id
1 'polypeptide(L)'
;SLSFAPRIDFTDPNDPRHDVTLVIEGEKIYVSKQILAVHSPVFNAMFYGDFIEKDKKEIELHDVDREEFIKMLNVIYQTNKMVEIDPIDSPDFLLKLGDQFQIACVIERAQELLIKDVDLSTAEKLKIADENNKLYELQEHCFSMLTTVRDFQIIEKSPVYSGLSEKMKAAFLKHKVMVKNKSVGGRKRGRAPVRAVKDSESSTDSSSDSD
;
A
#
# COMPACT_ATOMS: atom_id res chain seq x y z
N SER A 1 -13.58 20.36 -10.28
CA SER A 1 -14.61 19.56 -9.59
C SER A 1 -14.54 19.94 -8.12
N LEU A 2 -15.54 20.62 -7.58
CA LEU A 2 -15.58 20.96 -6.16
C LEU A 2 -15.92 19.69 -5.39
N SER A 3 -14.99 19.19 -4.55
CA SER A 3 -15.23 18.01 -3.72
C SER A 3 -16.34 18.32 -2.72
N PHE A 4 -17.40 17.52 -2.76
CA PHE A 4 -18.52 17.56 -1.81
C PHE A 4 -18.16 16.80 -0.52
N ALA A 5 -16.92 16.94 -0.04
CA ALA A 5 -16.54 16.19 1.15
C ALA A 5 -17.30 16.76 2.36
N PRO A 6 -17.83 15.90 3.24
CA PRO A 6 -18.51 16.33 4.44
C PRO A 6 -17.62 17.26 5.26
N ARG A 7 -18.11 18.46 5.58
CA ARG A 7 -17.56 19.26 6.69
C ARG A 7 -18.17 18.71 7.97
N ILE A 8 -17.37 17.97 8.73
CA ILE A 8 -17.73 17.44 10.03
C ILE A 8 -16.83 18.11 11.06
N ASP A 9 -17.46 18.59 12.13
CA ASP A 9 -16.80 19.18 13.27
C ASP A 9 -17.02 18.28 14.48
N PHE A 10 -16.03 17.46 14.80
CA PHE A 10 -16.08 16.54 15.93
C PHE A 10 -16.13 17.24 17.30
N THR A 11 -16.11 18.58 17.33
CA THR A 11 -16.21 19.39 18.56
C THR A 11 -17.61 19.99 18.77
N ASP A 12 -18.51 19.91 17.78
CA ASP A 12 -19.87 20.46 17.89
C ASP A 12 -20.86 19.43 18.50
N PRO A 13 -21.33 19.64 19.75
CA PRO A 13 -22.34 18.78 20.36
C PRO A 13 -23.73 18.91 19.74
N ASN A 14 -23.98 19.95 18.95
CA ASN A 14 -25.31 20.26 18.41
C ASN A 14 -25.49 19.74 16.98
N ASP A 15 -24.45 19.17 16.37
CA ASP A 15 -24.57 18.56 15.05
C ASP A 15 -25.48 17.32 15.15
N PRO A 16 -26.64 17.31 14.47
CA PRO A 16 -27.62 16.23 14.58
C PRO A 16 -27.12 14.89 14.02
N ARG A 17 -25.97 14.88 13.33
CA ARG A 17 -25.31 13.66 12.85
C ARG A 17 -24.58 12.91 13.97
N HIS A 18 -24.32 13.55 15.10
CA HIS A 18 -23.67 12.94 16.25
C HIS A 18 -24.69 12.36 17.23
N ASP A 19 -24.60 11.07 17.54
CA ASP A 19 -25.50 10.34 18.44
C ASP A 19 -24.75 9.64 19.59
N VAL A 20 -23.42 9.83 19.67
CA VAL A 20 -22.58 9.41 20.79
C VAL A 20 -21.42 10.37 21.00
N THR A 21 -20.98 10.48 22.25
CA THR A 21 -19.76 11.18 22.66
C THR A 21 -18.70 10.16 23.06
N LEU A 22 -17.53 10.24 22.44
CA LEU A 22 -16.33 9.55 22.89
C LEU A 22 -15.51 10.52 23.75
N VAL A 23 -14.97 10.02 24.86
CA VAL A 23 -14.06 10.78 25.73
C VAL A 23 -12.68 10.17 25.60
N ILE A 24 -11.72 10.97 25.13
CA ILE A 24 -10.32 10.57 24.95
C ILE A 24 -9.47 11.63 25.64
N GLU A 25 -8.62 11.20 26.57
CA GLU A 25 -7.76 12.09 27.36
C GLU A 25 -8.56 13.20 28.09
N GLY A 26 -9.79 12.88 28.51
CA GLY A 26 -10.70 13.81 29.19
C GLY A 26 -11.39 14.82 28.28
N GLU A 27 -11.10 14.83 26.97
CA GLU A 27 -11.74 15.70 26.00
C GLU A 27 -12.84 14.96 25.21
N LYS A 28 -13.91 15.69 24.88
CA LYS A 28 -15.07 15.14 24.17
C LYS A 28 -14.89 15.19 22.66
N ILE A 29 -15.29 14.10 22.01
CA ILE A 29 -15.37 13.93 20.56
C ILE A 29 -16.79 13.47 20.22
N TYR A 30 -17.50 14.23 19.39
CA TYR A 30 -18.87 13.92 18.98
C TYR A 30 -18.86 13.20 17.63
N VAL A 31 -19.50 12.01 17.57
CA VAL A 31 -19.46 11.12 16.40
C VAL A 31 -20.78 10.38 16.21
N SER A 32 -20.88 9.63 15.10
CA SER A 32 -22.02 8.78 14.75
C SER A 32 -21.68 7.31 15.02
N LYS A 33 -22.47 6.63 15.86
CA LYS A 33 -22.40 5.19 16.11
C LYS A 33 -22.48 4.41 14.81
N GLN A 34 -23.42 4.77 13.94
CA GLN A 34 -23.68 4.05 12.70
C GLN A 34 -22.46 4.09 11.77
N ILE A 35 -21.85 5.26 11.59
CA ILE A 35 -20.68 5.41 10.69
C ILE A 35 -19.51 4.60 11.22
N LEU A 36 -19.18 4.73 12.51
CA LEU A 36 -18.09 3.96 13.11
C LEU A 36 -18.34 2.44 13.04
N ALA A 37 -19.56 1.99 13.34
CA ALA A 37 -19.92 0.57 13.32
C ALA A 37 -19.85 -0.05 11.91
N VAL A 38 -20.21 0.69 10.86
CA VAL A 38 -20.08 0.23 9.46
C VAL A 38 -18.62 -0.06 9.12
N HIS A 39 -17.68 0.71 9.67
CA HIS A 39 -16.26 0.61 9.36
C HIS A 39 -15.46 -0.26 10.34
N SER A 40 -16.03 -0.57 11.52
CA SER A 40 -15.33 -1.22 12.61
C SER A 40 -16.21 -2.28 13.29
N PRO A 41 -15.85 -3.57 13.19
CA PRO A 41 -16.47 -4.61 14.00
C PRO A 41 -16.39 -4.35 15.50
N VAL A 42 -15.30 -3.70 15.95
CA VAL A 42 -15.09 -3.33 17.35
C VAL A 42 -16.11 -2.29 17.81
N PHE A 43 -16.27 -1.20 17.06
CA PHE A 43 -17.30 -0.20 17.38
C PHE A 43 -18.71 -0.75 17.20
N ASN A 44 -18.95 -1.62 16.21
CA ASN A 44 -20.23 -2.29 16.05
C ASN A 44 -20.60 -3.11 17.29
N ALA A 45 -19.65 -3.91 17.80
CA ALA A 45 -19.84 -4.67 19.03
C ALA A 45 -20.05 -3.74 20.23
N MET A 46 -19.24 -2.68 20.37
CA MET A 46 -19.33 -1.71 21.46
C MET A 46 -20.69 -0.98 21.50
N PHE A 47 -21.22 -0.57 20.35
CA PHE A 47 -22.42 0.26 20.28
C PHE A 47 -23.72 -0.52 20.16
N TYR A 48 -23.70 -1.72 19.58
CA TYR A 48 -24.90 -2.50 19.27
C TYR A 48 -24.88 -3.92 19.84
N GLY A 49 -23.75 -4.40 20.34
CA GLY A 49 -23.63 -5.66 21.07
C GLY A 49 -24.10 -5.54 22.53
N ASP A 50 -24.10 -6.64 23.26
CA ASP A 50 -24.67 -6.71 24.63
C ASP A 50 -23.69 -6.23 25.73
N PHE A 51 -22.92 -5.19 25.44
CA PHE A 51 -21.99 -4.57 26.38
C PHE A 51 -22.62 -3.37 27.10
N ILE A 52 -22.04 -2.97 28.24
CA ILE A 52 -22.57 -1.86 29.06
C ILE A 52 -22.50 -0.51 28.34
N GLU A 53 -21.66 -0.40 27.31
CA GLU A 53 -21.46 0.77 26.47
C GLU A 53 -22.65 1.06 25.55
N LYS A 54 -23.43 0.04 25.18
CA LYS A 54 -24.57 0.16 24.23
C LYS A 54 -25.54 1.28 24.62
N ASP A 55 -25.89 1.33 25.91
CA ASP A 55 -26.88 2.26 26.45
C ASP A 55 -26.26 3.59 26.92
N LYS A 56 -24.94 3.75 26.81
CA LYS A 56 -24.25 4.99 27.16
C LYS A 56 -24.34 6.01 26.02
N LYS A 57 -24.50 7.28 26.42
CA LYS A 57 -24.34 8.45 25.54
C LYS A 57 -22.90 8.95 25.50
N GLU A 58 -22.12 8.63 26.52
CA GLU A 58 -20.73 9.03 26.68
C GLU A 58 -19.88 7.79 27.00
N ILE A 59 -18.86 7.54 26.20
CA ILE A 59 -18.00 6.34 26.29
C ILE A 59 -16.55 6.81 26.36
N GLU A 60 -15.84 6.43 27.41
CA GLU A 60 -14.41 6.72 27.56
C GLU A 60 -13.58 5.69 26.82
N LEU A 61 -12.62 6.15 26.01
CA LEU A 61 -11.63 5.31 25.35
C LEU A 61 -10.26 5.58 25.99
N HIS A 62 -9.60 4.50 26.40
CA HIS A 62 -8.25 4.54 26.98
C HIS A 62 -7.21 4.08 25.94
N ASP A 63 -5.93 4.36 26.22
CA ASP A 63 -4.77 3.95 25.41
C ASP A 63 -4.78 4.44 23.95
N VAL A 64 -5.44 5.58 23.71
CA VAL A 64 -5.60 6.24 22.42
C VAL A 64 -5.21 7.71 22.56
N ASP A 65 -4.34 8.18 21.67
CA ASP A 65 -4.03 9.62 21.55
C ASP A 65 -5.17 10.33 20.81
N ARG A 66 -5.61 11.47 21.35
CA ARG A 66 -6.77 12.18 20.79
C ARG A 66 -6.52 12.72 19.39
N GLU A 67 -5.34 13.26 19.11
CA GLU A 67 -5.02 13.85 17.82
C GLU A 67 -4.93 12.78 16.73
N GLU A 68 -4.25 11.67 17.03
CA GLU A 68 -4.18 10.49 16.18
C GLU A 68 -5.58 9.93 15.89
N PHE A 69 -6.45 9.89 16.90
CA PHE A 69 -7.83 9.42 16.72
C PHE A 69 -8.65 10.35 15.82
N ILE A 70 -8.52 11.67 15.96
CA ILE A 70 -9.18 12.63 15.06
C ILE A 70 -8.68 12.46 13.62
N LYS A 71 -7.37 12.24 13.42
CA LYS A 71 -6.80 11.94 12.09
C LYS A 71 -7.41 10.66 11.52
N MET A 72 -7.58 9.61 12.32
CA MET A 72 -8.29 8.39 11.90
C MET A 72 -9.76 8.66 11.54
N LEU A 73 -10.49 9.46 12.33
CA LEU A 73 -11.87 9.83 12.04
C LEU A 73 -11.99 10.58 10.71
N ASN A 74 -11.04 11.48 10.40
CA ASN A 74 -11.01 12.19 9.13
C ASN A 74 -10.91 11.22 7.93
N VAL A 75 -10.21 10.09 8.07
CA VAL A 75 -10.15 9.00 7.08
C VAL A 75 -11.50 8.29 6.95
N ILE A 76 -12.10 7.87 8.06
CA ILE A 76 -13.39 7.14 8.09
C ILE A 76 -14.50 7.97 7.45
N TYR A 77 -14.60 9.24 7.84
CA TYR A 77 -15.64 10.16 7.39
C TYR A 77 -15.35 10.81 6.03
N GLN A 78 -14.23 10.46 5.39
CA GLN A 78 -13.81 10.98 4.09
C GLN A 78 -13.83 12.51 4.03
N THR A 79 -13.38 13.16 5.10
CA THR A 79 -13.40 14.62 5.19
C THR A 79 -12.35 15.23 4.26
N ASN A 80 -12.51 16.50 3.87
CA ASN A 80 -11.47 17.22 3.10
C ASN A 80 -10.13 17.31 3.86
N LYS A 81 -10.12 17.08 5.19
CA LYS A 81 -8.92 17.04 6.02
C LYS A 81 -8.11 15.75 5.86
N MET A 82 -8.60 14.76 5.09
CA MET A 82 -7.81 13.57 4.71
C MET A 82 -6.49 13.91 3.99
N VAL A 83 -6.40 15.11 3.42
CA VAL A 83 -5.21 15.62 2.71
C VAL A 83 -4.16 16.16 3.70
N GLU A 84 -4.51 16.35 4.97
CA GLU A 84 -3.68 16.97 6.02
C GLU A 84 -3.10 15.93 6.99
N ILE A 85 -2.71 14.74 6.52
CA ILE A 85 -1.71 13.97 7.30
C ILE A 85 -0.39 14.63 6.94
N ASP A 86 0.20 15.31 7.91
CA ASP A 86 1.42 16.06 7.69
C ASP A 86 2.49 15.10 7.13
N PRO A 87 3.29 15.52 6.13
CA PRO A 87 4.36 14.69 5.58
C PRO A 87 5.38 14.20 6.61
N ILE A 88 5.39 14.80 7.80
CA ILE A 88 6.28 14.49 8.92
C ILE A 88 5.70 13.38 9.80
N ASP A 89 4.37 13.18 9.79
CA ASP A 89 3.73 12.17 10.61
C ASP A 89 3.94 10.79 10.00
N SER A 90 4.57 9.89 10.76
CA SER A 90 4.61 8.47 10.39
C SER A 90 3.18 7.93 10.33
N PRO A 91 2.78 7.18 9.28
CA PRO A 91 1.47 6.57 9.20
C PRO A 91 1.29 5.38 10.18
N ASP A 92 2.30 5.08 11.01
CA ASP A 92 2.26 3.99 12.00
C ASP A 92 1.07 4.10 12.97
N PHE A 93 0.66 5.31 13.35
CA PHE A 93 -0.51 5.47 14.23
C PHE A 93 -1.80 4.99 13.54
N LEU A 94 -1.95 5.18 12.23
CA LEU A 94 -3.09 4.65 11.48
C LEU A 94 -3.03 3.12 11.41
N LEU A 95 -1.84 2.53 11.29
CA LEU A 95 -1.68 1.08 11.37
C LEU A 95 -2.12 0.55 12.74
N LYS A 96 -1.66 1.19 13.83
CA LYS A 96 -2.02 0.84 15.21
C LYS A 96 -3.52 0.96 15.44
N LEU A 97 -4.12 2.11 15.14
CA LEU A 97 -5.56 2.35 15.36
C LEU A 97 -6.43 1.50 14.43
N GLY A 98 -6.02 1.34 13.17
CA GLY A 98 -6.70 0.47 12.20
C GLY A 98 -6.68 -0.99 12.62
N ASP A 99 -5.62 -1.46 13.29
CA ASP A 99 -5.57 -2.80 13.88
C ASP A 99 -6.44 -2.88 15.15
N GLN A 100 -6.27 -1.95 16.08
CA GLN A 100 -6.98 -1.88 17.36
C GLN A 100 -8.50 -1.86 17.17
N PHE A 101 -9.00 -1.05 16.23
CA PHE A 101 -10.42 -0.93 15.93
C PHE A 101 -10.86 -1.77 14.72
N GLN A 102 -9.96 -2.53 14.11
CA GLN A 102 -10.23 -3.39 12.95
C GLN A 102 -10.89 -2.64 11.77
N ILE A 103 -10.27 -1.53 11.35
CA ILE A 103 -10.80 -0.62 10.32
C ILE A 103 -9.97 -0.73 9.04
N ALA A 104 -10.49 -1.45 8.04
CA ALA A 104 -9.77 -1.75 6.81
C ALA A 104 -9.37 -0.50 6.00
N CYS A 105 -10.30 0.46 5.82
CA CYS A 105 -10.01 1.68 5.04
C CYS A 105 -8.92 2.57 5.66
N VAL A 106 -8.73 2.47 6.99
CA VAL A 106 -7.64 3.17 7.70
C VAL A 106 -6.30 2.50 7.41
N ILE A 107 -6.25 1.16 7.39
CA ILE A 107 -5.05 0.40 6.99
C ILE A 107 -4.71 0.65 5.51
N GLU A 108 -5.70 0.68 4.62
CA GLU A 108 -5.52 1.04 3.21
C GLU A 108 -4.92 2.44 3.06
N ARG A 109 -5.46 3.42 3.78
CA ARG A 109 -4.91 4.78 3.77
C ARG A 109 -3.46 4.85 4.25
N ALA A 110 -3.11 4.09 5.29
CA ALA A 110 -1.73 4.00 5.77
C ALA A 110 -0.79 3.41 4.70
N GLN A 111 -1.22 2.37 3.98
CA GLN A 111 -0.45 1.80 2.86
C GLN A 111 -0.21 2.83 1.75
N GLU A 112 -1.22 3.61 1.36
CA GLU A 112 -1.06 4.64 0.34
C GLU A 112 0.00 5.68 0.71
N LEU A 113 0.06 6.05 2.00
CA LEU A 113 1.05 7.01 2.50
C LEU A 113 2.45 6.40 2.45
N LEU A 114 2.63 5.17 2.95
CA LEU A 114 3.89 4.44 2.88
C LEU A 114 4.37 4.21 1.45
N ILE A 115 3.44 3.98 0.51
CA ILE A 115 3.76 3.83 -0.92
C ILE A 115 4.30 5.16 -1.47
N LYS A 116 3.66 6.29 -1.15
CA LYS A 116 4.01 7.63 -1.65
C LYS A 116 5.23 8.25 -0.96
N ASP A 117 5.61 7.74 0.21
CA ASP A 117 6.78 8.18 0.94
C ASP A 117 8.05 7.98 0.10
N VAL A 118 8.76 9.07 -0.19
CA VAL A 118 9.97 9.06 -1.03
C VAL A 118 11.26 8.88 -0.21
N ASP A 119 11.18 9.09 1.10
CA ASP A 119 12.32 8.97 2.01
C ASP A 119 12.53 7.51 2.44
N LEU A 120 11.46 6.70 2.43
CA LEU A 120 11.56 5.26 2.63
C LEU A 120 12.07 4.52 1.38
N SER A 121 13.17 3.77 1.54
CA SER A 121 13.67 2.85 0.52
C SER A 121 12.73 1.65 0.34
N THR A 122 12.84 0.95 -0.81
CA THR A 122 12.11 -0.30 -1.04
C THR A 122 12.40 -1.37 0.02
N ALA A 123 13.61 -1.38 0.59
CA ALA A 123 13.96 -2.30 1.66
C ALA A 123 13.20 -1.98 2.96
N GLU A 124 13.13 -0.71 3.35
CA GLU A 124 12.40 -0.27 4.55
C GLU A 124 10.89 -0.51 4.40
N LYS A 125 10.31 -0.21 3.24
CA LYS A 125 8.90 -0.52 2.96
C LYS A 125 8.62 -2.02 3.02
N LEU A 126 9.52 -2.87 2.52
CA LEU A 126 9.40 -4.33 2.67
C LEU A 126 9.44 -4.78 4.13
N LYS A 127 10.28 -4.16 4.95
CA LYS A 127 10.35 -4.44 6.39
C LYS A 127 9.02 -4.09 7.07
N ILE A 128 8.48 -2.90 6.81
CA ILE A 128 7.20 -2.46 7.37
C ILE A 128 6.07 -3.41 6.94
N ALA A 129 6.06 -3.81 5.67
CA ALA A 129 5.08 -4.78 5.16
C ALA A 129 5.22 -6.18 5.77
N ASP A 130 6.43 -6.60 6.13
CA ASP A 130 6.68 -7.88 6.79
C ASP A 130 6.24 -7.88 8.26
N GLU A 131 6.51 -6.79 8.97
CA GLU A 131 6.08 -6.59 10.36
C GLU A 131 4.55 -6.47 10.46
N ASN A 132 3.89 -6.03 9.39
CA ASN A 132 2.44 -5.85 9.31
C ASN A 132 1.81 -6.74 8.23
N ASN A 133 1.36 -7.93 8.60
CA ASN A 133 0.76 -8.94 7.69
C ASN A 133 -0.48 -8.48 6.89
N LYS A 134 -1.00 -7.27 7.12
CA LYS A 134 -2.17 -6.70 6.43
C LYS A 134 -1.80 -5.76 5.28
N LEU A 135 -0.51 -5.43 5.10
CA LEU A 135 -0.05 -4.44 4.13
C LEU A 135 0.28 -5.04 2.75
N TYR A 136 -0.71 -5.69 2.15
CA TYR A 136 -0.55 -6.39 0.88
C TYR A 136 -0.21 -5.46 -0.29
N GLU A 137 -0.84 -4.28 -0.38
CA GLU A 137 -0.59 -3.33 -1.46
C GLU A 137 0.81 -2.72 -1.36
N LEU A 138 1.28 -2.45 -0.14
CA LEU A 138 2.65 -2.00 0.09
C LEU A 138 3.66 -3.07 -0.35
N GLN A 139 3.41 -4.34 0.00
CA GLN A 139 4.26 -5.46 -0.41
C GLN A 139 4.28 -5.63 -1.93
N GLU A 140 3.11 -5.59 -2.58
CA GLU A 140 3.00 -5.68 -4.04
C GLU A 140 3.70 -4.52 -4.73
N HIS A 141 3.54 -3.30 -4.22
CA HIS A 141 4.25 -2.13 -4.70
C HIS A 141 5.77 -2.34 -4.61
N CYS A 142 6.27 -2.80 -3.46
CA CYS A 142 7.69 -3.07 -3.29
C CYS A 142 8.21 -4.09 -4.32
N PHE A 143 7.49 -5.19 -4.53
CA PHE A 143 7.88 -6.17 -5.54
C PHE A 143 7.80 -5.62 -6.96
N SER A 144 6.83 -4.76 -7.27
CA SER A 144 6.74 -4.10 -8.58
C SER A 144 7.96 -3.23 -8.91
N MET A 145 8.64 -2.70 -7.89
CA MET A 145 9.87 -1.92 -8.03
C MET A 145 11.11 -2.78 -8.28
N LEU A 146 11.08 -4.07 -7.94
CA LEU A 146 12.20 -5.00 -8.11
C LEU A 146 12.17 -5.65 -9.50
N THR A 147 12.59 -4.90 -10.51
CA THR A 147 12.44 -5.30 -11.92
C THR A 147 13.66 -6.04 -12.49
N THR A 148 14.80 -6.00 -11.81
CA THR A 148 16.06 -6.62 -12.24
C THR A 148 16.66 -7.48 -11.15
N VAL A 149 17.51 -8.45 -11.52
CA VAL A 149 18.26 -9.28 -10.55
C VAL A 149 19.14 -8.43 -9.62
N ARG A 150 19.62 -7.26 -10.10
CA ARG A 150 20.47 -6.36 -9.32
C ARG A 150 19.71 -5.74 -8.14
N ASP A 151 18.43 -5.42 -8.31
CA ASP A 151 17.60 -4.82 -7.26
C ASP A 151 17.50 -5.74 -6.05
N PHE A 152 17.29 -7.04 -6.30
CA PHE A 152 17.29 -8.06 -5.23
C PHE A 152 18.65 -8.18 -4.55
N GLN A 153 19.76 -8.14 -5.30
CA GLN A 153 21.11 -8.24 -4.73
C GLN A 153 21.45 -7.06 -3.82
N ILE A 154 20.91 -5.87 -4.10
CA ILE A 154 21.08 -4.69 -3.23
C ILE A 154 20.38 -4.94 -1.89
N ILE A 155 19.12 -5.40 -1.93
CA ILE A 155 18.34 -5.68 -0.72
C ILE A 155 18.95 -6.85 0.07
N GLU A 156 19.35 -7.94 -0.57
CA GLU A 156 19.99 -9.10 0.07
C GLU A 156 21.27 -8.75 0.86
N LYS A 157 21.97 -7.69 0.45
CA LYS A 157 23.18 -7.19 1.14
C LYS A 157 22.87 -6.18 2.24
N SER A 158 21.64 -5.67 2.30
CA SER A 158 21.21 -4.74 3.34
C SER A 158 20.96 -5.46 4.66
N PRO A 159 21.14 -4.79 5.82
CA PRO A 159 20.83 -5.38 7.12
C PRO A 159 19.34 -5.77 7.25
N VAL A 160 18.45 -5.06 6.54
CA VAL A 160 17.01 -5.30 6.53
C VAL A 160 16.67 -6.74 6.15
N TYR A 161 17.29 -7.28 5.09
CA TYR A 161 16.95 -8.60 4.57
C TYR A 161 17.15 -9.72 5.59
N SER A 162 18.18 -9.60 6.44
CA SER A 162 18.46 -10.61 7.47
C SER A 162 17.34 -10.73 8.50
N GLY A 163 16.70 -9.59 8.83
CA GLY A 163 15.61 -9.49 9.81
C GLY A 163 14.22 -9.83 9.27
N LEU A 164 14.08 -10.00 7.94
CA LEU A 164 12.78 -10.39 7.37
C LEU A 164 12.38 -11.80 7.80
N SER A 165 11.07 -12.00 7.94
CA SER A 165 10.46 -13.30 8.20
C SER A 165 10.75 -14.29 7.07
N GLU A 166 10.74 -15.58 7.39
CA GLU A 166 10.93 -16.64 6.39
C GLU A 166 9.85 -16.61 5.30
N LYS A 167 8.62 -16.21 5.67
CA LYS A 167 7.51 -16.02 4.73
C LYS A 167 7.84 -14.92 3.71
N MET A 168 8.34 -13.77 4.17
CA MET A 168 8.71 -12.67 3.28
C MET A 168 9.94 -13.00 2.45
N LYS A 169 10.97 -13.62 3.03
CA LYS A 169 12.14 -14.11 2.27
C LYS A 169 11.74 -15.09 1.17
N ALA A 170 10.84 -16.02 1.44
CA ALA A 170 10.32 -16.94 0.44
C ALA A 170 9.58 -16.21 -0.70
N ALA A 171 8.71 -15.24 -0.37
CA ALA A 171 8.01 -14.42 -1.36
C ALA A 171 8.99 -13.60 -2.22
N PHE A 172 9.98 -12.98 -1.59
CA PHE A 172 11.04 -12.21 -2.22
C PHE A 172 11.85 -13.05 -3.21
N LEU A 173 12.31 -14.24 -2.79
CA LEU A 173 13.06 -15.16 -3.65
C LEU A 173 12.21 -15.71 -4.81
N LYS A 174 10.92 -16.00 -4.56
CA LYS A 174 9.96 -16.38 -5.61
C LYS A 174 9.84 -15.29 -6.66
N HIS A 175 9.74 -14.02 -6.24
CA HIS A 175 9.69 -12.88 -7.17
C HIS A 175 11.00 -12.74 -7.97
N LYS A 176 12.16 -12.92 -7.34
CA LYS A 176 13.48 -12.92 -7.99
C LYS A 176 13.58 -13.96 -9.11
N VAL A 177 13.10 -15.18 -8.87
CA VAL A 177 13.09 -16.26 -9.87
C VAL A 177 12.20 -15.89 -11.06
N MET A 178 11.01 -15.33 -10.80
CA MET A 178 10.10 -14.86 -11.84
C MET A 178 10.76 -13.78 -12.73
N VAL A 179 11.40 -12.78 -12.12
CA VAL A 179 12.11 -11.71 -12.83
C VAL A 179 13.25 -12.27 -13.68
N LYS A 180 14.08 -13.16 -13.12
CA LYS A 180 15.18 -13.82 -13.86
C LYS A 180 14.66 -14.59 -15.09
N ASN A 181 13.55 -15.32 -14.95
CA ASN A 181 12.98 -16.11 -16.04
C ASN A 181 12.42 -15.22 -17.17
N LYS A 182 11.80 -14.08 -16.85
CA LYS A 182 11.35 -13.09 -17.84
C LYS A 182 12.53 -12.56 -18.67
N SER A 183 13.67 -12.26 -18.04
CA SER A 183 14.87 -11.77 -18.74
C SER A 183 15.54 -12.83 -19.63
N VAL A 184 15.37 -14.12 -19.34
CA VAL A 184 15.94 -15.22 -20.16
C VAL A 184 15.02 -15.59 -21.33
N GLY A 185 13.70 -15.55 -21.15
CA GLY A 185 12.72 -15.85 -22.20
C GLY A 185 12.73 -14.87 -23.38
N GLY A 186 13.12 -13.61 -23.15
CA GLY A 186 13.21 -12.59 -24.21
C GLY A 186 14.38 -12.75 -25.19
N ARG A 187 15.39 -13.60 -24.89
CA ARG A 187 16.59 -13.75 -25.74
C ARG A 187 16.49 -14.83 -26.83
N LYS A 188 15.38 -15.58 -26.92
CA LYS A 188 15.18 -16.65 -27.92
C LYS A 188 14.25 -16.25 -29.09
N ARG A 189 14.46 -15.10 -29.74
CA ARG A 189 13.93 -14.86 -31.10
C ARG A 189 14.94 -14.06 -31.92
N GLY A 190 15.58 -14.72 -32.89
CA GLY A 190 16.21 -14.06 -34.05
C GLY A 190 17.73 -14.12 -34.16
N ARG A 191 18.28 -15.26 -34.58
CA ARG A 191 19.38 -15.24 -35.56
C ARG A 191 19.21 -16.43 -36.50
N ALA A 192 18.54 -16.21 -37.62
CA ALA A 192 18.62 -17.12 -38.75
C ALA A 192 20.05 -17.08 -39.34
N PRO A 193 20.57 -18.18 -39.87
CA PRO A 193 21.92 -18.19 -40.43
C PRO A 193 21.95 -17.43 -41.76
N VAL A 194 22.97 -16.58 -41.92
CA VAL A 194 23.30 -15.90 -43.17
C VAL A 194 23.71 -16.97 -44.19
N ARG A 195 22.94 -17.14 -45.26
CA ARG A 195 23.36 -17.95 -46.41
C ARG A 195 24.45 -17.19 -47.16
N ALA A 196 25.64 -17.77 -47.21
CA ALA A 196 26.71 -17.34 -48.08
C ALA A 196 26.30 -17.54 -49.55
N VAL A 197 26.27 -16.46 -50.32
CA VAL A 197 26.29 -16.54 -51.78
C VAL A 197 27.76 -16.56 -52.16
N LYS A 198 28.19 -17.64 -52.82
CA LYS A 198 29.51 -17.73 -53.45
C LYS A 198 29.46 -16.95 -54.74
N ASP A 199 30.32 -15.96 -54.84
CA ASP A 199 30.73 -15.37 -56.11
C ASP A 199 31.55 -16.40 -56.91
N SER A 200 31.25 -16.51 -58.19
CA SER A 200 32.18 -17.00 -59.20
C SER A 200 31.96 -16.19 -60.47
N GLU A 201 32.91 -15.29 -60.73
CA GLU A 201 33.29 -14.70 -62.02
C GLU A 201 33.57 -15.85 -63.03
N SER A 202 33.60 -15.71 -64.36
CA SER A 202 34.06 -14.62 -65.23
C SER A 202 33.59 -14.94 -66.68
N SER A 203 33.22 -13.95 -67.50
CA SER A 203 34.03 -13.32 -68.60
C SER A 203 33.80 -13.87 -70.02
N THR A 204 33.35 -12.96 -70.91
CA THR A 204 33.81 -12.69 -72.31
C THR A 204 33.87 -13.83 -73.34
N ASP A 205 33.68 -13.69 -74.65
CA ASP A 205 33.23 -12.67 -75.62
C ASP A 205 33.33 -13.40 -77.00
N SER A 206 32.71 -12.84 -78.04
CA SER A 206 33.00 -12.99 -79.49
C SER A 206 32.52 -14.21 -80.31
N SER A 207 31.53 -13.91 -81.17
CA SER A 207 31.54 -13.95 -82.66
C SER A 207 31.30 -15.24 -83.48
N SER A 208 30.59 -15.02 -84.61
CA SER A 208 30.40 -15.82 -85.87
C SER A 208 29.63 -17.16 -85.75
N ASP A 209 28.76 -17.62 -86.68
CA ASP A 209 28.41 -17.25 -88.05
C ASP A 209 27.06 -17.91 -88.46
N SER A 210 26.39 -17.34 -89.46
CA SER A 210 25.62 -17.93 -90.59
C SER A 210 24.69 -19.16 -90.41
N ASP A 211 23.38 -18.97 -90.67
CA ASP A 211 22.67 -19.37 -91.91
C ASP A 211 21.20 -18.88 -91.89
#